data_AF-A0A550CM50-F1
#
_entry.id   AF-A0A550CM50-F1
#
_cell.length_a   1.000
_cell.length_b   1.000
_cell.length_c   1.000
_cell.angle_alpha   90.00
_cell.angle_beta   90.00
_cell.angle_gamma   90.00
#
_symmetry.space_group_name_H-M   'P 1'
#
loop_
_entity.id
_entity.type
_entity.pdbx_description
1 polymer ?
#
loop_
_entity_poly.entity_id
_entity_poly.type
_entity_poly.pdbx_seq_one_letter_code
_entity_poly.pdbx_strand_id
1 'polypeptide(L)'
;MTLDLLDSNASATLMQPDRKCSVCKSVALEASYTFKTCPACREKSRNDFAKYRQRKKERAVLAAAGRVEPATDKVSKYKRKGKAQETFTPSATEYQGPNDLLASVKGKHTSGKLTNFEGCYRIVDLEQNHSSRVLDVALNLRDQTDLVFSPKAFKRTTNTLGTKFTSKFRCLCRQDASGLAPAPAPAKPKLTGDLKAWISGGRPSTDCGGVVSITACEDNSHNFLPGQKITIIVDHDS
;
A
#
# COMPACT_ATOMS: atom_id res chain seq x y z
N MET A 1 -9.23 56.84 -37.03
CA MET A 1 -9.56 55.44 -36.68
C MET A 1 -8.54 54.99 -35.66
N THR A 2 -8.85 55.15 -34.38
CA THR A 2 -8.01 54.81 -33.23
C THR A 2 -8.59 53.56 -32.57
N LEU A 3 -7.82 52.47 -32.57
CA LEU A 3 -8.16 51.20 -31.94
C LEU A 3 -7.62 51.23 -30.50
N ASP A 4 -8.51 51.38 -29.53
CA ASP A 4 -8.18 51.23 -28.10
C ASP A 4 -8.05 49.73 -27.75
N LEU A 5 -6.82 49.33 -27.39
CA LEU A 5 -6.53 48.05 -26.74
C LEU A 5 -6.88 48.16 -25.24
N LEU A 6 -7.92 47.46 -24.80
CA LEU A 6 -8.21 47.24 -23.39
C LEU A 6 -7.71 45.85 -22.96
N ASP A 7 -6.52 45.79 -22.37
CA ASP A 7 -5.97 44.61 -21.70
C ASP A 7 -6.74 44.34 -20.39
N SER A 8 -7.77 43.51 -20.48
CA SER A 8 -8.51 42.99 -19.32
C SER A 8 -7.76 41.80 -18.73
N ASN A 9 -6.73 42.07 -17.94
CA ASN A 9 -5.97 41.05 -17.22
C ASN A 9 -6.71 40.64 -15.93
N ALA A 10 -7.84 39.93 -16.09
CA ALA A 10 -8.61 39.37 -14.99
C ALA A 10 -7.85 38.17 -14.40
N SER A 11 -6.99 38.43 -13.42
CA SER A 11 -6.32 37.40 -12.61
C SER A 11 -7.36 36.62 -11.80
N ALA A 12 -7.84 35.52 -12.37
CA ALA A 12 -8.65 34.53 -11.66
C ALA A 12 -7.83 33.97 -10.49
N THR A 13 -8.05 34.54 -9.30
CA THR A 13 -7.46 34.04 -8.06
C THR A 13 -8.18 32.73 -7.74
N LEU A 14 -7.64 31.61 -8.22
CA LEU A 14 -8.08 30.27 -7.85
C LEU A 14 -8.05 30.16 -6.32
N MET A 15 -9.22 30.17 -5.68
CA MET A 15 -9.35 29.90 -4.26
C MET A 15 -8.84 28.48 -3.99
N GLN A 16 -7.57 28.37 -3.61
CA GLN A 16 -7.02 27.10 -3.18
C GLN A 16 -7.69 26.71 -1.86
N PRO A 17 -8.11 25.44 -1.72
CA PRO A 17 -8.81 24.99 -0.53
C PRO A 17 -7.93 25.17 0.72
N ASP A 18 -8.50 25.80 1.74
CA ASP A 18 -7.81 26.04 3.02
C ASP A 18 -7.28 24.72 3.61
N ARG A 19 -5.95 24.61 3.68
CA ARG A 19 -5.30 23.45 4.27
C ARG A 19 -5.46 23.53 5.79
N LYS A 20 -6.07 22.52 6.43
CA LYS A 20 -6.21 22.48 7.89
C LYS A 20 -5.08 21.69 8.54
N CYS A 21 -4.71 22.08 9.77
CA CYS A 21 -3.72 21.35 10.57
C CYS A 21 -4.09 19.86 10.73
N SER A 22 -3.16 18.95 10.45
CA SER A 22 -3.44 17.51 10.50
C SER A 22 -3.68 16.96 11.91
N VAL A 23 -3.26 17.68 12.96
CA VAL A 23 -3.38 17.26 14.36
C VAL A 23 -4.66 17.79 15.00
N CYS A 24 -4.82 19.12 15.09
CA CYS A 24 -5.99 19.71 15.75
C CYS A 24 -7.19 19.90 14.81
N LYS A 25 -6.98 19.91 13.49
CA LYS A 25 -8.00 20.15 12.45
C LYS A 25 -8.78 21.47 12.56
N SER A 26 -8.49 22.30 13.56
CA SER A 26 -9.19 23.55 13.86
C SER A 26 -8.53 24.78 13.21
N VAL A 27 -7.21 24.75 13.03
CA VAL A 27 -6.44 25.88 12.49
C VAL A 27 -6.26 25.73 10.99
N ALA A 28 -6.71 26.73 10.23
CA ALA A 28 -6.37 26.88 8.81
C ALA A 28 -4.90 27.30 8.68
N LEU A 29 -4.18 26.67 7.77
CA LEU A 29 -2.79 26.94 7.42
C LEU A 29 -2.78 27.67 6.09
N GLU A 30 -1.95 28.70 5.98
CA GLU A 30 -1.73 29.39 4.70
C GLU A 30 -1.19 28.40 3.65
N ALA A 31 -1.56 28.63 2.38
CA ALA A 31 -1.09 27.80 1.27
C ALA A 31 0.44 27.79 1.15
N SER A 32 1.09 28.90 1.51
CA SER A 32 2.55 29.08 1.57
C SER A 32 3.22 28.33 2.74
N TYR A 33 2.45 27.87 3.73
CA TYR A 33 3.01 27.24 4.92
C TYR A 33 3.53 25.83 4.61
N THR A 34 4.82 25.61 4.86
CA THR A 34 5.54 24.38 4.48
C THR A 34 5.14 23.16 5.31
N PHE A 35 4.69 23.35 6.56
CA PHE A 35 4.40 22.24 7.48
C PHE A 35 2.93 21.83 7.46
N LYS A 36 2.66 20.52 7.65
CA LYS A 36 1.29 19.97 7.72
C LYS A 36 0.59 20.22 9.05
N THR A 37 1.32 20.68 10.06
CA THR A 37 0.85 20.92 11.42
C THR A 37 1.00 22.39 11.79
N CYS A 38 0.04 22.94 12.52
CA CYS A 38 0.13 24.33 12.98
C CYS A 38 1.29 24.52 13.97
N PRO A 39 1.81 25.76 14.11
CA PRO A 39 2.89 26.08 15.04
C PRO A 39 2.65 25.54 16.46
N ALA A 40 1.45 25.75 17.01
CA ALA A 40 1.10 25.31 18.37
C ALA A 40 1.17 23.78 18.54
N CYS A 41 0.62 23.00 17.60
CA CYS A 41 0.70 21.53 17.67
C CYS A 41 2.14 21.03 17.50
N ARG A 42 2.93 21.70 16.67
CA ARG A 42 4.34 21.35 16.45
C ARG A 42 5.19 21.64 17.69
N GLU A 43 4.97 22.77 18.34
CA GLU A 43 5.64 23.13 19.59
C GLU A 43 5.25 22.19 20.74
N LYS A 44 3.95 21.86 20.86
CA LYS A 44 3.48 20.84 21.79
C LYS A 44 4.19 19.50 21.57
N SER A 45 4.28 19.04 20.31
CA SER A 45 4.99 17.80 19.97
C SER A 45 6.48 17.84 20.34
N ARG A 46 7.15 18.98 20.14
CA ARG A 46 8.55 19.17 20.58
C ARG A 46 8.68 19.09 22.10
N ASN A 47 7.78 19.74 22.84
CA ASN A 47 7.77 19.74 24.30
C ASN A 47 7.50 18.34 24.86
N ASP A 48 6.55 17.60 24.29
CA ASP A 48 6.25 16.23 24.68
C ASP A 48 7.46 15.31 24.43
N PHE A 49 8.14 15.49 23.29
CA PHE A 49 9.34 14.74 22.97
C PHE A 49 10.54 15.08 23.88
N ALA A 50 10.69 16.36 24.25
CA ALA A 50 11.70 16.79 25.22
C ALA A 50 11.45 16.17 26.60
N LYS A 51 10.20 16.21 27.09
CA LYS A 51 9.79 15.54 28.34
C LYS A 51 10.03 14.04 28.29
N TYR A 52 9.71 13.39 27.18
CA TYR A 52 9.99 11.96 26.99
C TYR A 52 11.49 11.65 27.06
N ARG A 53 12.33 12.43 26.37
CA ARG A 53 13.80 12.27 26.44
C ARG A 53 14.34 12.50 27.84
N GLN A 54 13.82 13.50 28.55
CA GLN A 54 14.22 13.78 29.93
C GLN A 54 13.87 12.61 30.86
N ARG A 55 12.62 12.11 30.82
CA ARG A 55 12.20 10.94 31.59
C ARG A 55 13.03 9.70 31.25
N LYS A 56 13.39 9.52 29.98
CA LYS A 56 14.27 8.41 29.55
C LYS A 56 15.67 8.53 30.16
N LYS A 57 16.25 9.75 30.22
CA LYS A 57 17.54 10.00 30.87
C LYS A 57 17.47 9.79 32.39
N GLU A 58 16.48 10.38 33.06
CA GLU A 58 16.26 10.21 34.50
C GLU A 58 16.13 8.72 34.88
N ARG A 59 15.36 7.96 34.09
CA ARG A 59 15.23 6.52 34.28
C ARG A 59 16.54 5.76 34.07
N ALA A 60 17.34 6.16 33.07
CA ALA A 60 18.65 5.55 32.85
C ALA A 60 19.62 5.81 34.01
N VAL A 61 19.59 7.01 34.59
CA VAL A 61 20.39 7.35 35.79
C VAL A 61 19.93 6.53 37.00
N LEU A 62 18.63 6.42 37.23
CA LEU A 62 18.08 5.61 38.32
C LEU A 62 18.40 4.11 38.17
N ALA A 63 18.40 3.59 36.93
CA ALA A 63 18.78 2.22 36.63
C ALA A 63 20.29 1.98 36.86
N ALA A 64 21.14 2.91 36.43
CA ALA A 64 22.58 2.83 36.68
C ALA A 64 22.93 2.90 38.19
N ALA A 65 22.12 3.59 38.99
CA ALA A 65 22.24 3.62 40.45
C ALA A 65 21.69 2.36 41.15
N GLY A 66 21.25 1.34 40.41
CA GLY A 66 20.68 0.10 40.97
C GLY A 66 19.34 0.28 41.70
N ARG A 67 18.71 1.45 41.58
CA ARG A 67 17.45 1.77 42.28
C ARG A 67 16.21 1.35 41.50
N VAL A 68 16.36 1.05 40.22
CA VAL A 68 15.27 0.64 39.33
C VAL A 68 15.79 -0.47 38.43
N GLU A 69 15.17 -1.64 38.47
CA GLU A 69 15.42 -2.72 37.51
C GLU A 69 15.34 -2.16 36.08
N PRO A 70 16.31 -2.46 35.21
CA PRO A 70 16.28 -2.00 33.83
C PRO A 70 14.94 -2.41 33.25
N ALA A 71 14.25 -1.43 32.67
CA ALA A 71 12.99 -1.65 32.02
C ALA A 71 13.24 -2.60 30.85
N THR A 72 13.11 -3.91 31.09
CA THR A 72 12.81 -4.84 30.01
C THR A 72 11.56 -4.27 29.38
N ASP A 73 11.65 -3.86 28.11
CA ASP A 73 10.60 -3.21 27.34
C ASP A 73 9.43 -4.20 27.17
N LYS A 74 8.73 -4.48 28.27
CA LYS A 74 7.44 -5.17 28.32
C LYS A 74 6.38 -4.11 28.05
N VAL A 75 6.54 -3.34 26.97
CA VAL A 75 5.46 -2.54 26.42
C VAL A 75 4.41 -3.52 25.92
N SER A 76 3.42 -3.70 26.79
CA SER A 76 2.08 -4.23 26.55
C SER A 76 1.97 -5.23 25.40
N LYS A 77 1.89 -6.51 25.79
CA LYS A 77 1.06 -7.51 25.12
C LYS A 77 -0.41 -7.05 25.13
N TYR A 78 -0.75 -5.96 24.43
CA TYR A 78 -2.05 -5.95 23.77
C TYR A 78 -1.94 -7.04 22.73
N LYS A 79 -2.60 -8.15 23.04
CA LYS A 79 -2.90 -9.28 22.18
C LYS A 79 -3.67 -8.75 20.97
N ARG A 80 -3.02 -7.97 20.09
CA ARG A 80 -3.35 -7.93 18.68
C ARG A 80 -3.28 -9.40 18.30
N LYS A 81 -4.45 -10.02 18.08
CA LYS A 81 -4.56 -11.34 17.45
C LYS A 81 -3.42 -11.41 16.46
N GLY A 82 -2.45 -12.29 16.73
CA GLY A 82 -1.20 -12.31 16.02
C GLY A 82 -1.52 -12.22 14.55
N LYS A 83 -1.19 -11.07 13.92
CA LYS A 83 -0.89 -11.12 12.51
C LYS A 83 0.25 -12.11 12.48
N ALA A 84 -0.04 -13.32 12.01
CA ALA A 84 0.95 -14.34 11.75
C ALA A 84 2.16 -13.57 11.24
N GLN A 85 3.24 -13.64 12.01
CA GLN A 85 4.53 -13.18 11.55
C GLN A 85 4.63 -13.84 10.18
N GLU A 86 4.57 -13.04 9.11
CA GLU A 86 4.60 -13.53 7.73
C GLU A 86 5.99 -14.13 7.63
N THR A 87 6.07 -15.41 8.04
CA THR A 87 7.26 -16.23 8.05
C THR A 87 7.70 -16.16 6.61
N PHE A 88 8.89 -15.62 6.40
CA PHE A 88 9.55 -15.67 5.12
C PHE A 88 9.47 -17.13 4.67
N THR A 89 8.62 -17.45 3.71
CA THR A 89 8.47 -18.81 3.21
C THR A 89 9.75 -19.11 2.45
N PRO A 90 10.63 -20.01 2.94
CA PRO A 90 11.87 -20.33 2.25
C PRO A 90 11.65 -21.14 0.96
N SER A 91 10.40 -21.27 0.50
CA SER A 91 9.98 -22.15 -0.59
C SER A 91 9.77 -21.43 -1.92
N ALA A 92 9.89 -20.10 -1.98
CA ALA A 92 9.75 -19.37 -3.24
C ALA A 92 10.83 -19.83 -4.23
N THR A 93 10.43 -20.23 -5.44
CA THR A 93 11.36 -20.61 -6.50
C THR A 93 12.18 -19.38 -6.91
N GLU A 94 13.51 -19.47 -6.92
CA GLU A 94 14.39 -18.37 -7.31
C GLU A 94 14.69 -18.41 -8.81
N TYR A 95 14.50 -17.27 -9.48
CA TYR A 95 14.70 -17.07 -10.91
C TYR A 95 15.90 -16.15 -11.16
N GLN A 96 16.61 -16.34 -12.27
CA GLN A 96 17.82 -15.56 -12.59
C GLN A 96 17.51 -14.10 -12.89
N GLY A 97 16.32 -13.80 -13.42
CA GLY A 97 15.91 -12.44 -13.73
C GLY A 97 14.39 -12.24 -13.78
N PRO A 98 13.95 -10.99 -14.03
CA PRO A 98 12.53 -10.66 -14.12
C PRO A 98 11.84 -11.40 -15.26
N ASN A 99 12.49 -11.52 -16.42
CA ASN A 99 11.90 -12.13 -17.62
C ASN A 99 11.60 -13.63 -17.41
N ASP A 100 12.50 -14.36 -16.77
CA ASP A 100 12.31 -15.80 -16.48
C ASP A 100 11.15 -16.02 -15.51
N LEU A 101 11.06 -15.16 -14.48
CA LEU A 101 9.96 -15.20 -13.53
C LEU A 101 8.63 -14.93 -14.25
N LEU A 102 8.56 -13.87 -15.06
CA LEU A 102 7.35 -13.48 -15.78
C LEU A 102 6.92 -14.56 -16.79
N ALA A 103 7.87 -15.18 -17.50
CA ALA A 103 7.61 -16.32 -18.38
C ALA A 103 7.04 -17.52 -17.59
N SER A 104 7.54 -17.77 -16.38
CA SER A 104 7.02 -18.83 -15.52
C SER A 104 5.61 -18.54 -15.00
N VAL A 105 5.32 -17.28 -14.62
CA VAL A 105 3.96 -16.86 -14.26
C VAL A 105 3.01 -17.07 -15.43
N LYS A 106 3.39 -16.62 -16.63
CA LYS A 106 2.59 -16.77 -17.85
C LYS A 106 2.32 -18.24 -18.17
N GLY A 107 3.32 -19.11 -18.07
CA GLY A 107 3.18 -20.54 -18.33
C GLY A 107 2.28 -21.27 -17.33
N LYS A 108 2.26 -20.83 -16.07
CA LYS A 108 1.42 -21.42 -15.00
C LYS A 108 0.01 -20.87 -14.96
N HIS A 109 -0.18 -19.62 -15.38
CA HIS A 109 -1.46 -18.93 -15.36
C HIS A 109 -2.10 -18.96 -16.75
N THR A 110 -2.66 -20.11 -17.13
CA THR A 110 -3.47 -20.23 -18.35
C THR A 110 -4.91 -19.86 -18.06
N SER A 111 -5.54 -19.10 -18.97
CA SER A 111 -6.94 -18.68 -18.87
C SER A 111 -7.85 -19.87 -18.54
N GLY A 112 -8.50 -19.81 -17.38
CA GLY A 112 -9.43 -20.84 -16.89
C GLY A 112 -8.89 -21.76 -15.80
N LYS A 113 -7.57 -21.81 -15.55
CA LYS A 113 -6.99 -22.60 -14.45
C LYS A 113 -6.40 -21.69 -13.37
N LEU A 114 -7.07 -21.65 -12.21
CA LEU A 114 -6.52 -20.98 -11.02
C LEU A 114 -5.34 -21.82 -10.52
N THR A 115 -4.15 -21.23 -10.55
CA THR A 115 -2.95 -21.85 -9.98
C THR A 115 -2.32 -20.91 -8.97
N ASN A 116 -1.77 -21.49 -7.91
CA ASN A 116 -0.96 -20.76 -6.96
C ASN A 116 0.47 -20.67 -7.51
N PHE A 117 1.06 -19.50 -7.39
CA PHE A 117 2.42 -19.20 -7.83
C PHE A 117 3.19 -18.55 -6.70
N GLU A 118 4.42 -19.00 -6.48
CA GLU A 118 5.35 -18.35 -5.56
C GLU A 118 6.75 -18.35 -6.20
N GLY A 119 7.27 -17.16 -6.46
CA GLY A 119 8.56 -16.99 -7.11
C GLY A 119 9.27 -15.71 -6.69
N CYS A 120 10.59 -15.70 -6.81
CA CYS A 120 11.40 -14.52 -6.52
C CYS A 120 12.61 -14.37 -7.45
N TYR A 121 13.12 -13.15 -7.57
CA TYR A 121 14.37 -12.84 -8.25
C TYR A 121 15.09 -11.69 -7.53
N ARG A 122 16.37 -11.52 -7.81
CA ARG A 122 17.22 -10.49 -7.19
C ARG A 122 17.63 -9.45 -8.22
N ILE A 123 17.76 -8.21 -7.80
CA ILE A 123 18.23 -7.09 -8.61
C ILE A 123 19.29 -6.33 -7.84
N VAL A 124 20.38 -6.00 -8.51
CA VAL A 124 21.41 -5.08 -8.00
C VAL A 124 21.06 -3.68 -8.50
N ASP A 125 20.08 -3.03 -7.87
CA ASP A 125 19.72 -1.64 -8.20
C ASP A 125 19.07 -0.96 -6.98
N LEU A 126 19.83 -0.02 -6.41
CA LEU A 126 19.52 0.68 -5.16
C LEU A 126 18.93 2.07 -5.35
N GLU A 127 18.96 2.59 -6.57
CA GLU A 127 18.51 3.97 -6.79
C GLU A 127 16.98 4.07 -6.67
N GLN A 128 16.27 2.96 -6.93
CA GLN A 128 14.83 2.91 -6.78
C GLN A 128 14.38 2.51 -5.37
N ASN A 129 13.49 3.33 -4.81
CA ASN A 129 12.75 3.00 -3.60
C ASN A 129 11.92 1.70 -3.78
N HIS A 130 11.85 0.88 -2.74
CA HIS A 130 11.05 -0.37 -2.72
C HIS A 130 9.61 -0.19 -3.20
N SER A 131 8.98 0.95 -2.89
CA SER A 131 7.61 1.24 -3.31
C SER A 131 7.47 1.43 -4.82
N SER A 132 8.42 2.14 -5.44
CA SER A 132 8.42 2.36 -6.90
C SER A 132 8.65 1.04 -7.61
N ARG A 133 9.63 0.26 -7.12
CA ARG A 133 9.93 -1.06 -7.66
C ARG A 133 8.71 -2.00 -7.66
N VAL A 134 7.96 -2.05 -6.56
CA VAL A 134 6.76 -2.88 -6.48
C VAL A 134 5.69 -2.45 -7.49
N LEU A 135 5.57 -1.15 -7.79
CA LEU A 135 4.62 -0.65 -8.79
C LEU A 135 5.08 -0.98 -10.21
N ASP A 136 6.37 -0.83 -10.51
CA ASP A 136 6.94 -1.16 -11.82
C ASP A 136 6.79 -2.67 -12.10
N VAL A 137 7.08 -3.51 -11.11
CA VAL A 137 6.86 -4.96 -11.20
C VAL A 137 5.38 -5.28 -11.40
N ALA A 138 4.47 -4.57 -10.72
CA ALA A 138 3.03 -4.76 -10.90
C ALA A 138 2.52 -4.32 -12.29
N LEU A 139 3.18 -3.35 -12.94
CA LEU A 139 2.89 -2.96 -14.32
C LEU A 139 3.41 -4.03 -15.27
N ASN A 140 4.70 -4.40 -15.17
CA ASN A 140 5.31 -5.43 -16.00
C ASN A 140 4.58 -6.78 -15.90
N LEU A 141 4.11 -7.15 -14.71
CA LEU A 141 3.33 -8.37 -14.52
C LEU A 141 2.01 -8.34 -15.29
N ARG A 142 1.33 -7.18 -15.38
CA ARG A 142 0.09 -7.04 -16.16
C ARG A 142 0.35 -6.98 -17.65
N ASP A 143 1.41 -6.31 -18.06
CA ASP A 143 1.69 -6.06 -19.47
C ASP A 143 2.30 -7.31 -20.15
N GLN A 144 3.06 -8.13 -19.42
CA GLN A 144 3.78 -9.27 -19.99
C GLN A 144 3.13 -10.63 -19.70
N THR A 145 2.15 -10.69 -18.79
CA THR A 145 1.45 -11.93 -18.45
C THR A 145 -0.05 -11.77 -18.62
N ASP A 146 -0.77 -12.88 -18.81
CA ASP A 146 -2.24 -12.88 -18.92
C ASP A 146 -2.94 -12.81 -17.54
N LEU A 147 -2.22 -12.38 -16.50
CA LEU A 147 -2.73 -12.28 -15.14
C LEU A 147 -3.54 -10.98 -14.97
N VAL A 148 -4.86 -11.11 -14.87
CA VAL A 148 -5.76 -9.97 -14.65
C VAL A 148 -5.92 -9.72 -13.14
N PHE A 149 -5.48 -8.56 -12.66
CA PHE A 149 -5.67 -8.13 -11.26
C PHE A 149 -5.91 -6.61 -11.16
N SER A 150 -6.45 -6.18 -10.03
CA SER A 150 -6.84 -4.79 -9.79
C SER A 150 -5.64 -3.83 -9.95
N PRO A 151 -5.79 -2.70 -10.66
CA PRO A 151 -4.70 -1.72 -10.81
C PRO A 151 -4.36 -1.02 -9.49
N LYS A 152 -5.28 -1.04 -8.51
CA LYS A 152 -5.09 -0.39 -7.21
C LYS A 152 -4.89 -1.46 -6.14
N ALA A 153 -3.75 -1.38 -5.44
CA ALA A 153 -3.49 -2.21 -4.27
C ALA A 153 -4.54 -1.95 -3.19
N PHE A 154 -5.19 -2.99 -2.68
CA PHE A 154 -6.14 -2.86 -1.58
C PHE A 154 -5.45 -2.84 -0.21
N LYS A 155 -4.21 -3.32 -0.14
CA LYS A 155 -3.39 -3.30 1.07
C LYS A 155 -1.93 -3.03 0.73
N ARG A 156 -1.35 -2.08 1.45
CA ARG A 156 0.08 -1.77 1.41
C ARG A 156 0.65 -1.94 2.81
N THR A 157 1.80 -2.59 2.91
CA THR A 157 2.50 -2.80 4.17
C THR A 157 3.96 -2.41 4.00
N THR A 158 4.47 -1.65 4.95
CA THR A 158 5.89 -1.24 4.98
C THR A 158 6.43 -1.58 6.37
N ASN A 159 7.62 -2.15 6.43
CA ASN A 159 8.31 -2.36 7.70
C ASN A 159 8.69 -1.00 8.31
N THR A 160 8.76 -0.91 9.65
CA THR A 160 9.19 0.29 10.38
C THR A 160 10.57 0.77 9.96
N LEU A 161 11.44 -0.14 9.51
CA LEU A 161 12.78 0.17 9.02
C LEU A 161 12.83 0.55 7.53
N GLY A 162 11.69 0.51 6.80
CA GLY A 162 11.67 0.76 5.36
C GLY A 162 12.27 -0.34 4.48
N THR A 163 12.89 -1.35 5.08
CA THR A 163 13.62 -2.45 4.41
C THR A 163 12.73 -3.45 3.66
N LYS A 164 11.40 -3.35 3.81
CA LYS A 164 10.41 -4.22 3.14
C LYS A 164 9.18 -3.41 2.78
N PHE A 165 8.74 -3.53 1.53
CA PHE A 165 7.50 -2.97 1.03
C PHE A 165 6.69 -4.05 0.32
N THR A 166 5.43 -4.20 0.70
CA THR A 166 4.51 -5.19 0.12
C THR A 166 3.24 -4.51 -0.34
N SER A 167 2.82 -4.77 -1.59
CA SER A 167 1.50 -4.42 -2.11
C SER A 167 0.70 -5.68 -2.43
N LYS A 168 -0.55 -5.72 -1.97
CA LYS A 168 -1.51 -6.77 -2.30
C LYS A 168 -2.61 -6.22 -3.21
N PHE A 169 -2.91 -6.96 -4.27
CA PHE A 169 -3.89 -6.65 -5.30
C PHE A 169 -4.93 -7.77 -5.36
N ARG A 170 -6.17 -7.44 -5.70
CA ARG A 170 -7.24 -8.44 -5.90
C ARG A 170 -7.12 -9.03 -7.29
N CYS A 171 -7.16 -10.36 -7.40
CA CYS A 171 -7.18 -11.04 -8.69
C CYS A 171 -8.58 -10.92 -9.32
N LEU A 172 -8.63 -10.73 -10.64
CA LEU A 172 -9.84 -10.50 -11.42
C LEU A 172 -10.04 -11.55 -12.52
N CYS A 173 -9.27 -12.65 -12.49
CA CYS A 173 -9.26 -13.67 -13.55
C CYS A 173 -10.62 -14.34 -13.84
N ARG A 174 -11.60 -14.26 -12.92
CA ARG A 174 -12.96 -14.80 -13.12
C ARG A 174 -14.01 -13.77 -13.57
N GLN A 175 -13.65 -12.50 -13.78
CA GLN A 175 -14.65 -11.48 -14.16
C GLN A 175 -15.20 -11.66 -15.59
N ASP A 176 -14.37 -12.14 -16.52
CA ASP A 176 -14.72 -12.06 -17.94
C ASP A 176 -15.46 -13.30 -18.50
N ALA A 177 -15.45 -14.43 -17.78
CA ALA A 177 -16.10 -15.65 -18.28
C ALA A 177 -17.65 -15.60 -18.21
N SER A 178 -18.23 -14.68 -17.44
CA SER A 178 -19.69 -14.58 -17.26
C SER A 178 -20.32 -13.33 -17.93
N GLY A 179 -19.53 -12.55 -18.68
CA GLY A 179 -19.88 -11.18 -19.06
C GLY A 179 -20.43 -10.91 -20.46
N LEU A 180 -20.68 -11.94 -21.29
CA LEU A 180 -21.35 -11.77 -22.60
C LEU A 180 -22.82 -12.18 -22.59
N ALA A 181 -23.44 -12.34 -21.42
CA ALA A 181 -24.88 -12.27 -21.35
C ALA A 181 -25.28 -10.81 -21.61
N PRO A 182 -26.01 -10.50 -22.71
CA PRO A 182 -26.49 -9.14 -22.96
C PRO A 182 -27.23 -8.66 -21.72
N ALA A 183 -26.90 -7.45 -21.26
CA ALA A 183 -27.54 -6.84 -20.11
C ALA A 183 -29.06 -7.03 -20.24
N PRO A 184 -29.74 -7.69 -19.28
CA PRO A 184 -31.18 -7.87 -19.36
C PRO A 184 -31.80 -6.50 -19.52
N ALA A 185 -32.61 -6.33 -20.57
CA ALA A 185 -33.29 -5.08 -20.87
C ALA A 185 -33.92 -4.54 -19.57
N PRO A 186 -33.83 -3.22 -19.29
CA PRO A 186 -34.26 -2.65 -18.03
C PRO A 186 -35.72 -3.02 -17.77
N ALA A 187 -35.93 -4.01 -16.89
CA ALA A 187 -37.26 -4.40 -16.47
C ALA A 187 -37.84 -3.22 -15.69
N LYS A 188 -38.99 -2.72 -16.14
CA LYS A 188 -39.71 -1.62 -15.48
C LYS A 188 -39.88 -1.97 -13.99
N PRO A 189 -39.44 -1.11 -13.06
CA PRO A 189 -39.50 -1.42 -11.64
C PRO A 189 -40.96 -1.54 -11.20
N LYS A 190 -41.38 -2.75 -10.80
CA LYS A 190 -42.60 -2.93 -10.01
C LYS A 190 -42.30 -2.45 -8.58
N LEU A 191 -42.97 -1.37 -8.18
CA LEU A 191 -43.02 -0.89 -6.79
C LEU A 191 -43.77 -1.92 -5.92
N THR A 192 -43.10 -3.01 -5.56
CA THR A 192 -43.54 -3.90 -4.48
C THR A 192 -42.40 -3.97 -3.48
N GLY A 193 -42.64 -3.32 -2.34
CA GLY A 193 -41.62 -2.92 -1.40
C GLY A 193 -40.87 -4.07 -0.77
N ASP A 194 -39.57 -4.09 -0.97
CA ASP A 194 -38.62 -4.30 0.12
C ASP A 194 -37.26 -3.67 -0.25
N LEU A 195 -37.10 -2.38 0.06
CA LEU A 195 -35.88 -1.62 -0.20
C LEU A 195 -34.65 -2.27 0.47
N LYS A 196 -34.88 -2.99 1.58
CA LYS A 196 -33.83 -3.67 2.33
C LYS A 196 -33.30 -4.88 1.57
N ALA A 197 -34.17 -5.66 0.92
CA ALA A 197 -33.78 -6.79 0.05
C ALA A 197 -33.05 -6.31 -1.22
N TRP A 198 -33.41 -5.14 -1.75
CA TRP A 198 -32.72 -4.57 -2.92
C TRP A 198 -31.32 -4.05 -2.61
N ILE A 199 -31.13 -3.44 -1.43
CA ILE A 199 -29.82 -3.00 -0.94
C ILE A 199 -28.94 -4.19 -0.51
N SER A 200 -29.55 -5.28 -0.02
CA SER A 200 -28.85 -6.51 0.39
C SER A 200 -28.73 -7.58 -0.70
N GLY A 201 -29.25 -7.31 -1.91
CA GLY A 201 -28.90 -8.00 -3.15
C GLY A 201 -27.47 -7.67 -3.55
N GLY A 202 -26.50 -8.06 -2.71
CA GLY A 202 -25.09 -7.95 -2.99
C GLY A 202 -24.83 -8.59 -4.34
N ARG A 203 -24.36 -7.79 -5.29
CA ARG A 203 -23.91 -8.31 -6.58
C ARG A 203 -23.00 -9.50 -6.29
N PRO A 204 -23.22 -10.68 -6.91
CA PRO A 204 -22.31 -11.80 -6.74
C PRO A 204 -20.92 -11.27 -7.04
N SER A 205 -20.05 -11.33 -6.03
CA SER A 205 -18.70 -10.83 -6.14
C SER A 205 -18.03 -11.65 -7.23
N THR A 206 -17.74 -11.03 -8.37
CA THR A 206 -16.99 -11.64 -9.48
C THR A 206 -15.49 -11.73 -9.17
N ASP A 207 -15.10 -11.36 -7.95
CA ASP A 207 -13.77 -11.57 -7.40
C ASP A 207 -13.55 -13.08 -7.24
N CYS A 208 -12.48 -13.61 -7.82
CA CYS A 208 -12.12 -15.01 -7.62
C CYS A 208 -11.64 -15.28 -6.18
N GLY A 209 -11.55 -14.25 -5.33
CA GLY A 209 -10.99 -14.32 -3.99
C GLY A 209 -9.45 -14.30 -3.99
N GLY A 210 -8.83 -14.41 -5.17
CA GLY A 210 -7.39 -14.48 -5.31
C GLY A 210 -6.68 -13.18 -4.96
N VAL A 211 -5.45 -13.31 -4.48
CA VAL A 211 -4.60 -12.21 -4.07
C VAL A 211 -3.25 -12.31 -4.79
N VAL A 212 -2.88 -11.23 -5.47
CA VAL A 212 -1.53 -11.04 -6.01
C VAL A 212 -0.75 -10.18 -5.02
N SER A 213 0.29 -10.74 -4.41
CA SER A 213 1.14 -10.08 -3.43
C SER A 213 2.55 -9.90 -3.99
N ILE A 214 2.95 -8.64 -4.17
CA ILE A 214 4.28 -8.27 -4.65
C ILE A 214 5.03 -7.63 -3.49
N THR A 215 6.21 -8.15 -3.20
CA THR A 215 7.07 -7.69 -2.11
C THR A 215 8.45 -7.34 -2.67
N ALA A 216 8.95 -6.16 -2.31
CA ALA A 216 10.35 -5.80 -2.45
C ALA A 216 10.96 -5.70 -1.04
N CYS A 217 12.11 -6.33 -0.85
CA CYS A 217 12.90 -6.21 0.37
C CYS A 217 14.38 -6.02 0.06
N GLU A 218 15.08 -5.38 0.98
CA GLU A 218 16.54 -5.34 0.98
C GLU A 218 17.12 -6.75 0.94
N ASP A 219 18.15 -6.90 0.12
CA ASP A 219 18.88 -8.14 -0.02
C ASP A 219 20.36 -7.92 0.29
N ASN A 220 20.78 -8.55 1.39
CA ASN A 220 22.16 -8.51 1.89
C ASN A 220 22.89 -9.84 1.63
N SER A 221 22.38 -10.69 0.73
CA SER A 221 23.07 -11.95 0.39
C SER A 221 24.39 -11.74 -0.34
N HIS A 222 24.58 -10.57 -0.97
CA HIS A 222 25.83 -10.20 -1.61
C HIS A 222 26.67 -9.31 -0.68
N ASN A 223 27.90 -9.74 -0.38
CA ASN A 223 28.80 -9.01 0.51
C ASN A 223 29.25 -7.64 -0.04
N PHE A 224 29.18 -7.44 -1.36
CA PHE A 224 29.81 -6.30 -2.03
C PHE A 224 28.82 -5.27 -2.60
N LEU A 225 27.61 -5.69 -2.98
CA LEU A 225 26.64 -4.82 -3.62
C LEU A 225 25.30 -5.00 -2.93
N PRO A 226 24.73 -3.93 -2.33
CA PRO A 226 23.40 -4.02 -1.75
C PRO A 226 22.39 -4.28 -2.88
N GLY A 227 21.47 -5.21 -2.66
CA GLY A 227 20.47 -5.62 -3.64
C GLY A 227 19.05 -5.45 -3.14
N GLN A 228 18.11 -5.78 -4.02
CA GLN A 228 16.70 -5.95 -3.68
C GLN A 228 16.24 -7.34 -4.12
N LYS A 229 15.53 -8.03 -3.23
CA LYS A 229 14.81 -9.27 -3.54
C LYS A 229 13.36 -8.93 -3.80
N ILE A 230 12.88 -9.32 -4.98
CA ILE A 230 11.49 -9.17 -5.39
C ILE A 230 10.81 -10.53 -5.28
N THR A 231 9.68 -10.60 -4.60
CA THR A 231 8.88 -11.81 -4.44
C THR A 231 7.47 -11.57 -4.93
N ILE A 232 6.98 -12.45 -5.81
CA ILE A 232 5.63 -12.44 -6.35
C ILE A 232 4.93 -13.71 -5.88
N ILE A 233 3.80 -13.51 -5.22
CA ILE A 233 2.91 -14.58 -4.77
C ILE A 233 1.56 -14.35 -5.41
N VAL A 234 1.05 -15.35 -6.12
CA VAL A 234 -0.33 -15.39 -6.63
C VAL A 234 -1.01 -16.51 -5.87
N ASP A 235 -1.99 -16.15 -5.06
CA ASP A 235 -2.75 -17.09 -4.24
C ASP A 235 -4.22 -17.05 -4.66
N HIS A 236 -4.81 -18.20 -4.93
CA HIS A 236 -6.21 -18.36 -5.28
C HIS A 236 -6.85 -19.27 -4.23
N ASP A 237 -7.85 -18.75 -3.51
CA ASP A 237 -8.70 -19.56 -2.64
C ASP A 237 -9.38 -20.64 -3.51
N SER A 238 -8.93 -21.89 -3.34
CA SER A 238 -9.33 -23.06 -4.13
C SER A 238 -10.66 -23.63 -3.64
#